data_AF-A0A1Q4E0L1-F1
#
_entry.id   AF-A0A1Q4E0L1-F1
#
_cell.length_a   1.000
_cell.length_b   1.000
_cell.length_c   1.000
_cell.angle_alpha   90.00
_cell.angle_beta   90.00
_cell.angle_gamma   90.00
#
_symmetry.space_group_name_H-M   'P 1'
#
loop_
_entity.id
_entity.type
_entity.pdbx_description
1 polymer ?
#
loop_
_entity_poly.entity_id
_entity_poly.type
_entity_poly.pdbx_seq_one_letter_code
_entity_poly.pdbx_strand_id
1 'polypeptide(L)'
;MSRSTLINWLIVLAVVALAAVPLFLGSATGFGGADGIAAAQIEAANPGFEPWFTPFFEPSPETASGLFALQAAIGAGFLGYFFGVARTRRRLNRD
;
A
#
# COMPACT_ATOMS: atom_id res chain seq x y z
N MET A 1 -8.25 18.58 25.18
CA MET A 1 -7.44 18.16 24.01
C MET A 1 -7.26 19.37 23.11
N SER A 2 -6.06 19.67 22.61
CA SER A 2 -5.90 20.76 21.63
C SER A 2 -6.53 20.34 20.29
N ARG A 3 -6.99 21.30 19.50
CA ARG A 3 -7.60 21.06 18.17
C ARG A 3 -6.69 20.21 17.28
N SER A 4 -5.37 20.41 17.35
CA SER A 4 -4.38 19.64 16.60
C SER A 4 -4.26 18.18 17.05
N THR A 5 -4.29 17.92 18.36
CA THR A 5 -4.29 16.54 18.88
C THR A 5 -5.54 15.78 18.44
N LEU A 6 -6.72 16.43 18.47
CA LEU A 6 -7.97 15.85 17.96
C LEU A 6 -7.87 15.50 16.47
N ILE A 7 -7.39 16.43 15.64
CA ILE A 7 -7.24 16.22 14.19
C ILE A 7 -6.30 15.05 13.90
N ASN A 8 -5.15 14.96 14.60
CA ASN A 8 -4.21 13.86 14.39
C ASN A 8 -4.84 12.49 14.71
N TRP A 9 -5.60 12.39 15.80
CA TRP A 9 -6.31 11.15 16.14
C TRP A 9 -7.40 10.80 15.12
N LEU A 10 -8.13 11.79 14.61
CA LEU A 10 -9.11 11.57 13.54
C LEU A 10 -8.45 11.08 12.24
N ILE A 11 -7.29 11.61 11.88
CA ILE A 11 -6.52 11.14 10.71
C ILE A 11 -6.08 9.69 10.92
N VAL A 12 -5.52 9.36 12.09
CA VAL A 12 -5.10 7.98 12.41
C VAL A 12 -6.31 7.04 12.35
N LEU A 13 -7.44 7.42 12.94
CA LEU A 13 -8.67 6.64 12.89
C LEU A 13 -9.16 6.44 11.46
N ALA A 14 -9.11 7.47 10.61
CA ALA A 14 -9.49 7.38 9.21
C ALA A 14 -8.60 6.40 8.43
N VAL A 15 -7.28 6.43 8.66
CA VAL A 15 -6.34 5.48 8.05
C VAL A 15 -6.63 4.05 8.49
N VAL A 16 -6.86 3.83 9.80
CA VAL A 16 -7.22 2.50 10.32
C VAL A 16 -8.55 2.03 9.74
N ALA A 17 -9.55 2.91 9.65
CA ALA A 17 -10.84 2.59 9.05
C ALA A 17 -10.70 2.22 7.56
N LEU A 18 -9.91 2.96 6.78
CA LEU A 18 -9.66 2.64 5.37
C LEU A 18 -9.01 1.26 5.19
N ALA A 19 -8.14 0.84 6.11
CA ALA A 19 -7.53 -0.49 6.07
C ALA A 19 -8.47 -1.60 6.58
N ALA A 20 -9.23 -1.35 7.65
CA ALA A 20 -10.03 -2.37 8.33
C ALA A 20 -11.41 -2.58 7.69
N VAL A 21 -12.08 -1.53 7.23
CA VAL A 21 -13.44 -1.60 6.66
C VAL A 21 -13.54 -2.60 5.50
N PRO A 22 -12.61 -2.61 4.52
CA PRO A 22 -12.65 -3.61 3.44
C PRO A 22 -12.52 -5.06 3.93
N LEU A 23 -11.79 -5.30 5.02
CA LEU A 23 -11.63 -6.63 5.62
C LEU A 23 -12.95 -7.11 6.25
N PHE A 24 -13.71 -6.21 6.89
CA PHE A 24 -14.99 -6.55 7.51
C PHE A 24 -16.14 -6.66 6.52
N LEU A 25 -16.14 -5.86 5.45
CA LEU A 25 -17.17 -5.90 4.42
C LEU A 25 -17.02 -7.09 3.46
N GLY A 26 -15.96 -7.88 3.60
CA GLY A 26 -15.73 -9.08 2.81
C GLY A 26 -15.54 -8.73 1.33
N SER A 27 -14.42 -8.10 0.97
CA SER A 27 -13.95 -8.12 -0.41
C SER A 27 -13.74 -9.58 -0.82
N ALA A 28 -14.77 -10.20 -1.41
CA ALA A 28 -14.82 -11.63 -1.74
C ALA A 28 -13.78 -12.02 -2.81
N THR A 29 -13.17 -11.04 -3.47
CA THR A 29 -11.99 -11.19 -4.29
C THR A 29 -10.77 -10.96 -3.40
N GLY A 30 -9.85 -11.92 -3.31
CA GLY A 30 -8.59 -11.73 -2.58
C GLY A 30 -7.91 -10.41 -2.96
N PHE A 31 -7.10 -9.85 -2.06
CA PHE A 31 -6.30 -8.64 -2.32
C PHE A 31 -5.22 -8.93 -3.36
N GLY A 32 -5.64 -9.11 -4.61
CA GLY A 32 -4.78 -9.32 -5.76
C GLY A 32 -4.11 -8.02 -6.18
N GLY A 33 -2.99 -8.14 -6.90
CA GLY A 33 -2.34 -7.00 -7.52
C GLY A 33 -3.29 -6.31 -8.52
N ALA A 34 -3.16 -4.99 -8.64
CA ALA A 34 -3.93 -4.18 -9.59
C ALA A 34 -3.80 -4.71 -11.04
N ASP A 35 -2.61 -5.20 -11.38
CA ASP A 35 -2.29 -5.70 -12.73
C ASP A 35 -3.17 -6.90 -13.13
N GLY A 36 -3.45 -7.82 -12.21
CA GLY A 36 -4.31 -8.98 -12.49
C GLY A 36 -5.77 -8.59 -12.73
N ILE A 37 -6.26 -7.58 -12.01
CA ILE A 37 -7.62 -7.03 -12.21
C ILE A 37 -7.70 -6.32 -13.57
N ALA A 38 -6.67 -5.53 -13.91
CA ALA A 38 -6.61 -4.82 -15.17
C ALA A 38 -6.54 -5.78 -16.37
N ALA A 39 -5.71 -6.82 -16.31
CA ALA A 39 -5.60 -7.84 -17.37
C ALA A 39 -6.95 -8.52 -17.63
N ALA A 40 -7.63 -8.98 -16.58
CA ALA A 40 -8.94 -9.62 -16.70
C ALA A 40 -10.01 -8.68 -17.32
N GLN A 41 -9.98 -7.38 -16.98
CA GLN A 41 -10.87 -6.41 -17.62
C GLN A 41 -10.55 -6.16 -19.09
N ILE A 42 -9.26 -6.12 -19.46
CA ILE A 42 -8.84 -5.89 -20.85
C ILE A 42 -9.28 -7.08 -21.72
N GLU A 43 -9.05 -8.31 -21.27
CA GLU A 43 -9.47 -9.53 -21.98
C GLU A 43 -11.00 -9.59 -22.14
N ALA A 44 -11.75 -9.19 -21.10
CA ALA A 44 -13.21 -9.13 -21.18
C ALA A 44 -13.73 -8.04 -22.12
N ALA A 45 -13.06 -6.89 -22.19
CA ALA A 45 -13.47 -5.77 -23.04
C ALA A 45 -13.04 -5.93 -24.51
N ASN A 46 -11.93 -6.63 -24.78
CA ASN A 46 -11.39 -6.88 -26.11
C ASN A 46 -10.93 -8.34 -26.26
N PRO A 47 -11.82 -9.25 -26.73
CA PRO A 47 -11.52 -10.68 -26.86
C PRO A 47 -10.42 -11.03 -27.88
N GLY A 48 -10.04 -10.09 -28.74
CA GLY A 48 -8.96 -10.26 -29.71
C GLY A 48 -7.65 -9.57 -29.32
N PHE A 49 -7.51 -9.15 -28.06
CA PHE A 49 -6.31 -8.50 -27.57
C PHE A 49 -5.16 -9.50 -27.43
N GLU A 50 -4.06 -9.22 -28.12
CA GLU A 50 -2.80 -9.96 -27.97
C GLU A 50 -1.84 -9.18 -27.06
N PRO A 51 -1.34 -9.79 -25.96
CA PRO A 51 -0.35 -9.16 -25.10
C PRO A 51 0.92 -8.78 -25.86
N TRP A 52 1.30 -7.51 -25.79
CA TRP A 52 2.54 -7.01 -26.42
C TRP A 52 3.81 -7.39 -25.64
N PHE A 53 3.66 -7.93 -24.43
CA PHE A 53 4.75 -8.39 -23.57
C PHE A 53 4.29 -9.55 -22.70
N THR A 54 5.14 -10.57 -22.59
CA THR A 54 4.98 -11.68 -21.65
C THR A 54 6.16 -11.67 -20.68
N PRO A 55 5.94 -11.75 -19.35
CA PRO A 55 7.02 -11.79 -18.39
C PRO A 55 7.94 -13.00 -18.64
N PHE A 56 9.25 -12.78 -18.68
CA PHE A 56 10.22 -13.88 -18.75
C PHE A 56 10.27 -14.73 -17.46
N PHE A 57 9.71 -14.19 -16.37
CA PHE A 57 9.65 -14.84 -15.07
C PHE A 57 8.33 -14.47 -14.39
N GLU A 58 7.62 -15.50 -13.90
CA GLU A 58 6.40 -15.34 -13.13
C GLU A 58 6.59 -15.98 -11.74
N PRO A 59 6.67 -15.18 -10.67
CA PRO A 59 6.84 -15.69 -9.32
C PRO A 59 5.58 -16.42 -8.87
N SER A 60 5.73 -17.42 -7.98
CA SER A 60 4.57 -18.02 -7.30
C SER A 60 3.80 -16.94 -6.52
N PRO A 61 2.48 -17.09 -6.31
CA PRO A 61 1.67 -16.12 -5.58
C PRO A 61 2.23 -15.77 -4.18
N GLU A 62 2.82 -16.74 -3.49
CA GLU A 62 3.45 -16.59 -2.18
C GLU A 62 4.74 -15.77 -2.28
N THR A 63 5.53 -16.00 -3.32
CA THR A 63 6.77 -15.27 -3.56
C THR A 63 6.47 -13.83 -3.96
N ALA A 64 5.48 -13.62 -4.84
CA ALA A 64 5.02 -12.30 -5.26
C ALA A 64 4.55 -11.47 -4.06
N SER A 65 3.66 -12.02 -3.23
CA SER A 65 3.18 -11.34 -2.01
C SER A 65 4.30 -11.05 -1.02
N GLY A 66 5.27 -11.97 -0.87
CA GLY A 66 6.48 -11.74 -0.06
C GLY A 66 7.33 -10.57 -0.56
N LEU A 67 7.51 -10.42 -1.87
CA LEU A 67 8.23 -9.30 -2.46
C LEU A 67 7.51 -7.96 -2.25
N PHE A 68 6.17 -7.94 -2.37
CA PHE A 68 5.36 -6.75 -2.04
C PHE A 68 5.47 -6.39 -0.55
N ALA A 69 5.43 -7.37 0.33
CA ALA A 69 5.60 -7.15 1.77
C ALA A 69 7.00 -6.60 2.10
N LEU A 70 8.04 -7.12 1.45
CA LEU A 70 9.41 -6.60 1.58
C LEU A 70 9.53 -5.15 1.11
N GLN A 71 8.95 -4.83 -0.06
CA GLN A 71 8.91 -3.46 -0.57
C GLN A 71 8.19 -2.52 0.40
N ALA A 72 7.05 -2.94 0.94
CA ALA A 72 6.31 -2.18 1.94
C ALA A 72 7.13 -1.96 3.22
N ALA A 73 7.81 -2.99 3.72
CA ALA A 73 8.67 -2.90 4.90
C ALA A 73 9.83 -1.91 4.70
N ILE A 74 10.50 -1.95 3.54
CA ILE A 74 11.58 -1.01 3.20
C ILE A 74 11.03 0.43 3.13
N GLY A 75 9.90 0.64 2.45
CA GLY A 75 9.27 1.95 2.35
C GLY A 75 8.86 2.53 3.71
N ALA A 76 8.27 1.71 4.56
CA ALA A 76 7.91 2.08 5.93
C ALA A 76 9.15 2.41 6.78
N GLY A 77 10.22 1.62 6.65
CA GLY A 77 11.50 1.87 7.32
C GLY A 77 12.10 3.22 6.92
N PHE A 78 12.13 3.52 5.62
CA PHE A 78 12.62 4.80 5.10
C PHE A 78 11.81 5.99 5.63
N LEU A 79 10.47 5.93 5.56
CA LEU A 79 9.60 6.99 6.08
C LEU A 79 9.78 7.17 7.59
N GLY A 80 9.86 6.07 8.34
CA GLY A 80 10.09 6.10 9.79
C GLY A 80 11.42 6.77 10.15
N TYR A 81 12.50 6.40 9.45
CA TYR A 81 13.81 7.03 9.63
C TYR A 81 13.77 8.53 9.31
N PHE A 82 13.17 8.92 8.19
CA PHE A 82 13.03 10.32 7.79
C PHE A 82 12.30 11.16 8.84
N PHE A 83 11.15 10.69 9.33
CA PHE A 83 10.41 11.39 10.38
C PHE A 83 11.19 11.45 11.70
N GLY A 84 11.92 10.39 12.03
CA GLY A 84 12.84 10.36 13.18
C GLY A 84 13.91 11.44 13.09
N VAL A 85 14.65 11.49 11.98
CA VAL A 85 15.69 12.50 11.72
C VAL A 85 15.10 13.92 11.72
N ALA A 86 13.97 14.12 11.04
CA ALA A 86 13.31 15.42 10.98
C ALA A 86 12.87 15.92 12.36
N ARG A 87 12.37 15.02 13.22
CA ARG A 87 12.03 15.34 14.61
C ARG A 87 13.27 15.70 15.42
N THR A 88 14.36 14.95 15.28
CA THR A 88 15.62 15.20 16.01
C THR A 88 16.25 16.53 15.58
N ARG A 89 16.34 16.83 14.29
CA ARG A 89 16.83 18.13 13.79
C ARG A 89 16.05 19.31 14.37
N ARG A 90 14.71 19.22 14.42
CA ARG A 90 13.89 20.29 15.01
C ARG A 90 14.12 20.48 16.51
N ARG A 91 14.47 19.42 17.25
CA ARG A 91 14.81 19.52 18.67
C ARG A 91 16.16 20.21 18.85
N LEU A 92 17.18 19.77 18.12
CA LEU A 92 18.52 20.35 18.18
C LEU A 92 18.57 21.82 17.76
N ASN A 93 17.73 22.25 16.82
CA ASN A 93 17.64 23.67 16.42
C ASN A 93 16.88 24.56 17.41
N ARG A 94 16.25 23.98 18.44
CA ARG A 94 15.45 24.71 19.45
C ARG A 94 16.21 24.91 20.76
N ASP A 95 17.35 24.24 20.91
CA ASP A 95 18.29 24.34 22.03
C ASP A 95 19.51 25.15 21.57
#